data_AF-A0A7Y5LNB2-F1
#
_entry.id   AF-A0A7Y5LNB2-F1
#
_cell.length_a   1.000
_cell.length_b   1.000
_cell.length_c   1.000
_cell.angle_alpha   90.00
_cell.angle_beta   90.00
_cell.angle_gamma   90.00
#
_symmetry.space_group_name_H-M   'P 1'
#
loop_
_entity.id
_entity.type
_entity.pdbx_description
1 polymer ?
#
loop_
_entity_poly.entity_id
_entity_poly.type
_entity_poly.pdbx_seq_one_letter_code
_entity_poly.pdbx_strand_id
1 'polypeptide(L)'
;MARTSWLDENATFQPLDDQVHQLEHFVAALADGIVEPHELAEQHERVRAAMATLEPKLTDELHTELTRLLAELTAYNIMNTLHELWAARSPK
;
A
#
# COMPACT_ATOMS: atom_id res chain seq x y z
N MET A 1 5.97 11.73 -18.92
CA MET A 1 7.07 11.05 -18.21
C MET A 1 6.99 9.56 -18.54
N ALA A 2 8.13 8.89 -18.74
CA ALA A 2 8.14 7.44 -18.93
C ALA A 2 7.65 6.75 -17.64
N ARG A 3 6.84 5.69 -17.77
CA ARG A 3 6.35 4.92 -16.64
C ARG A 3 7.53 4.17 -16.01
N THR A 4 7.78 4.37 -14.72
CA THR A 4 8.70 3.51 -13.97
C THR A 4 8.12 2.10 -13.94
N SER A 5 8.90 1.12 -14.39
CA SER A 5 8.49 -0.29 -14.33
C SER A 5 8.37 -0.74 -12.87
N TRP A 6 7.30 -1.46 -12.54
CA TRP A 6 7.14 -2.08 -11.22
C TRP A 6 7.99 -3.35 -11.06
N LEU A 7 8.65 -3.81 -12.14
CA LEU A 7 9.40 -5.06 -12.21
C LEU A 7 10.85 -4.85 -12.68
N ASP A 8 11.39 -3.64 -12.59
CA ASP A 8 12.81 -3.43 -12.92
C ASP A 8 13.67 -4.22 -11.93
N GLU A 9 14.44 -5.19 -12.40
CA GLU A 9 15.25 -6.10 -11.57
C GLU A 9 16.34 -5.37 -10.77
N ASN A 10 16.67 -4.12 -11.15
CA ASN A 10 17.57 -3.25 -10.39
C ASN A 10 16.81 -2.30 -9.45
N ALA A 11 15.48 -2.19 -9.60
CA ALA A 11 14.61 -1.56 -8.64
C ALA A 11 14.09 -2.64 -7.68
N THR A 12 14.71 -2.75 -6.52
CA THR A 12 14.02 -3.26 -5.33
C THR A 12 12.62 -2.61 -5.28
N PHE A 13 11.59 -3.22 -4.70
CA PHE A 13 10.23 -2.64 -4.55
C PHE A 13 10.17 -1.17 -4.02
N GLN A 14 11.32 -0.63 -3.59
CA GLN A 14 11.68 0.78 -3.35
C GLN A 14 10.87 1.85 -4.11
N PRO A 15 10.56 1.80 -5.42
CA PRO A 15 9.76 2.86 -6.03
C PRO A 15 8.36 3.01 -5.44
N LEU A 16 7.76 1.91 -4.96
CA LEU A 16 6.48 1.92 -4.30
C LEU A 16 6.64 2.29 -2.82
N ASP A 17 7.64 1.73 -2.14
CA ASP A 17 7.93 2.06 -0.73
C ASP A 17 8.29 3.55 -0.59
N ASP A 18 9.09 4.12 -1.48
CA ASP A 18 9.42 5.54 -1.53
C ASP A 18 8.17 6.41 -1.77
N GLN A 19 7.22 5.92 -2.58
CA GLN A 19 5.93 6.60 -2.77
C GLN A 19 5.03 6.50 -1.53
N VAL A 20 5.07 5.37 -0.82
CA VAL A 20 4.35 5.17 0.45
C VAL A 20 4.97 6.03 1.56
N HIS A 21 6.29 6.13 1.63
CA HIS A 21 7.01 7.01 2.55
C HIS A 21 6.76 8.50 2.27
N GLN A 22 6.45 8.86 1.01
CA GLN A 22 6.00 10.20 0.62
C GLN A 22 4.54 10.49 0.97
N LEU A 23 3.76 9.51 1.42
CA LEU A 23 2.46 9.75 2.02
C LEU A 23 2.69 10.30 3.43
N GLU A 24 2.91 11.61 3.53
CA GLU A 24 3.18 12.31 4.81
C GLU A 24 2.13 11.99 5.89
N HIS A 25 0.88 11.72 5.49
CA HIS A 25 -0.20 11.30 6.38
C HIS A 25 -0.02 9.89 6.97
N PHE A 26 0.64 8.96 6.26
CA PHE A 26 0.92 7.62 6.76
C PHE A 26 2.00 7.62 7.84
N VAL A 27 3.05 8.43 7.66
CA VAL A 27 4.13 8.59 8.65
C VAL A 27 3.62 9.31 9.90
N ALA A 28 2.73 10.30 9.74
CA ALA A 28 2.13 11.03 10.85
C ALA A 28 1.21 10.14 11.71
N ALA A 29 0.33 9.33 11.10
CA ALA A 29 -0.59 8.43 11.80
C ALA A 29 0.08 7.22 12.48
N LEU A 30 1.37 7.00 12.24
CA LEU A 30 2.16 5.96 12.90
C LEU A 30 3.16 6.53 13.91
N ALA A 31 3.29 7.86 14.01
CA ALA A 31 4.33 8.51 14.81
C ALA A 31 4.12 8.35 16.32
N ASP A 32 2.89 8.22 16.77
CA ASP A 32 2.52 7.94 18.17
C ASP A 32 2.27 6.44 18.45
N GLY A 33 2.36 5.60 17.41
CA GLY A 33 2.13 4.17 17.46
C GLY A 33 0.67 3.74 17.59
N ILE A 34 -0.29 4.66 17.46
CA ILE A 34 -1.72 4.37 17.59
C ILE A 34 -2.46 4.94 16.38
N VAL A 35 -2.97 4.05 15.51
CA VAL A 35 -3.89 4.46 14.44
C VAL A 35 -5.29 4.68 15.05
N GLU A 36 -5.73 5.92 15.09
CA GLU A 36 -7.06 6.27 15.60
C GLU A 36 -8.17 5.89 14.60
N PRO A 37 -9.41 5.66 15.07
CA PRO A 37 -10.54 5.32 14.19
C PRO A 37 -10.79 6.34 13.08
N HIS A 38 -10.55 7.63 13.36
CA HIS A 38 -10.76 8.69 12.38
C HIS A 38 -9.67 8.70 11.30
N GLU A 39 -8.41 8.43 11.65
CA GLU A 39 -7.30 8.33 10.70
C GLU A 39 -7.48 7.14 9.76
N LEU A 40 -7.95 6.01 10.29
CA LEU A 40 -8.31 4.84 9.49
C LEU A 40 -9.47 5.14 8.54
N ALA A 41 -10.50 5.85 9.02
CA ALA A 41 -11.62 6.27 8.18
C ALA A 41 -11.14 7.19 7.04
N GLU A 42 -10.30 8.17 7.31
CA GLU A 42 -9.73 9.04 6.27
C GLU A 42 -8.90 8.24 5.25
N GLN A 43 -8.12 7.26 5.70
CA GLN A 43 -7.35 6.43 4.78
C GLN A 43 -8.26 5.58 3.89
N HIS A 44 -9.35 5.04 4.43
CA HIS A 44 -10.36 4.34 3.66
C HIS A 44 -10.99 5.25 2.59
N GLU A 45 -11.31 6.51 2.95
CA GLU A 45 -11.81 7.50 1.98
C GLU A 45 -10.81 7.78 0.85
N ARG A 46 -9.52 7.91 1.18
CA ARG A 46 -8.44 8.10 0.20
C ARG A 46 -8.36 6.91 -0.78
N VAL A 47 -8.40 5.68 -0.28
CA VAL A 47 -8.42 4.46 -1.11
C VAL A 47 -9.65 4.43 -2.00
N ARG A 48 -10.85 4.70 -1.46
CA ARG A 48 -12.09 4.71 -2.25
C ARG A 48 -12.03 5.74 -3.37
N ALA A 49 -11.56 6.95 -3.09
CA ALA A 49 -11.43 8.00 -4.09
C ALA A 49 -10.45 7.63 -5.22
N ALA A 50 -9.33 6.99 -4.88
CA ALA A 50 -8.37 6.48 -5.85
C ALA A 50 -8.98 5.39 -6.74
N MET A 51 -9.68 4.41 -6.14
CA MET A 51 -10.37 3.34 -6.88
C MET A 51 -11.43 3.90 -7.82
N ALA A 52 -12.31 4.79 -7.33
CA ALA A 52 -13.36 5.42 -8.14
C ALA A 52 -12.82 6.23 -9.33
N THR A 53 -11.60 6.78 -9.21
CA THR A 53 -10.93 7.52 -10.29
C THR A 53 -10.32 6.60 -11.35
N LEU A 54 -9.92 5.39 -10.96
CA LEU A 54 -9.20 4.45 -11.82
C LEU A 54 -10.12 3.44 -12.48
N GLU A 55 -11.08 2.88 -11.73
CA GLU A 55 -11.97 1.80 -12.17
C GLU A 55 -12.66 2.08 -13.53
N PRO A 56 -13.25 3.26 -13.80
CA PRO A 56 -13.90 3.53 -15.09
C PRO A 56 -12.97 3.57 -16.30
N LYS A 57 -11.64 3.59 -16.09
CA LYS A 57 -10.63 3.62 -17.16
C LYS A 57 -10.13 2.22 -17.52
N LEU A 58 -10.56 1.19 -16.77
CA LEU A 58 -10.13 -0.18 -16.96
C LEU A 58 -11.14 -0.92 -17.83
N THR A 59 -10.64 -1.80 -18.68
CA THR A 59 -11.48 -2.85 -19.27
C THR A 59 -11.78 -3.90 -18.21
N ASP A 60 -12.82 -4.72 -18.42
CA ASP A 60 -13.17 -5.80 -17.48
C ASP A 60 -12.00 -6.75 -17.18
N GLU A 61 -11.19 -7.04 -18.20
CA GLU A 61 -9.98 -7.86 -18.08
C GLU A 61 -8.93 -7.18 -17.18
N LEU A 62 -8.60 -5.91 -17.46
CA LEU A 62 -7.64 -5.15 -16.65
C LEU A 62 -8.14 -4.91 -15.23
N HIS A 63 -9.44 -4.70 -15.05
CA HIS A 63 -10.06 -4.57 -13.73
C HIS A 63 -9.87 -5.86 -12.92
N THR A 64 -10.07 -7.03 -13.54
CA THR A 64 -9.88 -8.33 -12.90
C THR A 64 -8.42 -8.55 -12.48
N GLU A 65 -7.47 -8.27 -13.39
CA GLU A 65 -6.04 -8.40 -13.11
C GLU A 65 -5.58 -7.45 -12.00
N LEU A 66 -5.99 -6.18 -12.07
CA LEU A 66 -5.64 -5.18 -11.06
C LEU A 66 -6.24 -5.51 -9.70
N THR A 67 -7.50 -5.96 -9.66
CA THR A 67 -8.16 -6.39 -8.42
C THR A 67 -7.38 -7.53 -7.76
N ARG A 68 -6.94 -8.52 -8.54
CA ARG A 68 -6.11 -9.61 -8.04
C ARG A 68 -4.79 -9.08 -7.48
N LEU A 69 -4.11 -8.19 -8.19
CA LEU A 69 -2.86 -7.58 -7.73
C LEU A 69 -3.04 -6.82 -6.40
N LEU A 70 -4.10 -6.00 -6.28
CA LEU A 70 -4.40 -5.26 -5.06
C LEU A 70 -4.67 -6.20 -3.87
N ALA A 71 -5.36 -7.32 -4.10
CA ALA A 71 -5.63 -8.33 -3.08
C ALA A 71 -4.33 -8.99 -2.59
N GLU A 72 -3.47 -9.44 -3.51
CA GLU A 72 -2.17 -10.06 -3.19
C GLU A 72 -1.25 -9.08 -2.46
N LEU A 73 -1.16 -7.83 -2.92
CA LEU A 73 -0.35 -6.79 -2.27
C LEU A 73 -0.85 -6.48 -0.86
N THR A 74 -2.17 -6.41 -0.67
CA THR A 74 -2.76 -6.20 0.66
C THR A 74 -2.44 -7.36 1.60
N ALA A 75 -2.59 -8.60 1.13
CA ALA A 75 -2.26 -9.79 1.90
C ALA A 75 -0.77 -9.82 2.26
N TYR A 76 0.12 -9.56 1.30
CA TYR A 76 1.56 -9.48 1.52
C TYR A 76 1.92 -8.44 2.56
N ASN A 77 1.40 -7.21 2.46
CA ASN A 77 1.70 -6.13 3.40
C ASN A 77 1.25 -6.49 4.83
N ILE A 78 0.05 -7.07 5.00
CA ILE A 78 -0.41 -7.55 6.31
C ILE A 78 0.53 -8.63 6.85
N MET A 79 0.88 -9.62 6.03
CA MET A 79 1.79 -10.70 6.43
C MET A 79 3.18 -10.16 6.82
N ASN A 80 3.73 -9.23 6.04
CA ASN A 80 5.04 -8.64 6.31
C ASN A 80 5.01 -7.80 7.59
N THR A 81 4.02 -6.93 7.78
CA THR A 81 3.87 -6.16 9.02
C THR A 81 3.75 -7.06 10.25
N LEU A 82 2.94 -8.12 10.17
CA LEU A 82 2.82 -9.09 11.27
C LEU A 82 4.15 -9.82 11.54
N HIS A 83 4.86 -10.22 10.49
CA HIS A 83 6.17 -10.86 10.60
C HIS A 83 7.20 -9.96 11.30
N GLU A 84 7.28 -8.69 10.89
CA GLU A 84 8.18 -7.69 11.49
C GLU A 84 7.83 -7.42 12.96
N LEU A 85 6.54 -7.27 13.29
CA LEU A 85 6.09 -7.08 14.67
C LEU A 85 6.43 -8.28 15.56
N TRP A 86 6.33 -9.51 15.05
CA TRP A 86 6.73 -10.71 15.79
C TRP A 86 8.24 -10.81 15.96
N ALA A 87 9.01 -10.47 14.93
CA ALA A 87 10.47 -10.42 14.99
C ALA A 87 10.97 -9.38 16.01
N ALA A 88 10.33 -8.21 16.08
CA ALA A 88 10.65 -7.17 17.07
C ALA A 88 10.31 -7.57 18.51
N ARG A 89 9.26 -8.38 18.72
CA ARG A 89 8.83 -8.87 20.05
C ARG A 89 9.62 -10.07 20.55
N SER A 90 10.35 -10.77 19.68
CA SER A 90 11.20 -11.91 20.04
C SER A 90 12.66 -11.56 19.78
N PRO A 91 13.30 -10.74 20.64
CA PRO A 91 14.71 -10.45 20.46
C PRO A 91 15.49 -11.75 20.63
N LYS A 92 16.31 -12.10 19.63
CA LYS A 92 17.39 -13.05 19.83
C LYS A 92 18.42 -12.48 20.80
#